data_AF-H6T661-F1
#
_entry.id   AF-H6T661-F1
#
_cell.length_a   1.000
_cell.length_b   1.000
_cell.length_c   1.000
_cell.angle_alpha   90.00
_cell.angle_beta   90.00
_cell.angle_gamma   90.00
#
_symmetry.space_group_name_H-M   'P 1'
#
loop_
_entity.id
_entity.type
_entity.pdbx_description
1 polymer ?
#
loop_
_entity_poly.entity_id
_entity_poly.type
_entity_poly.pdbx_seq_one_letter_code
_entity_poly.pdbx_strand_id
1 'polypeptide(L)'
;MNITQILSQELSATAAQITAAVELLDDGATVPFIARYRKEATGGLDDTQLRRLAERLQYLRELEERKAVVLKSIEEQGKLSDDLRAQIEAADNKTALEDLYLPYKPKRRTKAQIAREHGLQPLADVLLAEQSQDVEAAAQGYLNENVPDAKAALDGARAILMEQFAEDAELIGTLRDKLWNEAEIHAQVVGGKETEGEKFSDYFDHREPIRAMPSHRALAVLRGRNEGVLNIALKYQPDDTPITQQSEYEQIIARRFKVSDGHKWLRDTVRLTWRAKIFLSLELEALNRLKEAADTDAITVFARNLKDLLLAAPAGRLTTLGLDPGYRNGVKCAVVDDTGKLLDTVIVYLHQENNMLATLSRLIKQHGVKLIAIGNGTASRETDKIAGELVREMSKMGLHKIVVSEAGASIYSASELAAREFPDLDVSLRGAVSIARRLQDPLAELVKIDPKSIGVGQYQHDVNQSWLAKSLDAVVEDCVNAVGVDVNTASAPLLARISGLNQTLAQNIVAYRDENGAFDSRKKLLKVPRLGEKTFEQAAGFLRINGGKEPLDASAVHPEAYPVVAKMLAQQGISAAELIGNRERVKQIKASDFTDERFGLPTILDILSELEKPGRDPRGD
;
A
#
# COMPACT_ATOMS: atom_id res chain seq x y z
N MET A 1 -1.33 21.37 -16.98
CA MET A 1 -0.14 20.48 -16.79
C MET A 1 -0.15 19.34 -17.81
N ASN A 2 1.00 18.93 -18.38
CA ASN A 2 1.06 17.74 -19.26
C ASN A 2 1.36 16.47 -18.44
N ILE A 3 0.29 15.80 -17.96
CA ILE A 3 0.38 14.58 -17.14
C ILE A 3 1.19 13.49 -17.86
N THR A 4 0.93 13.27 -19.14
CA THR A 4 1.61 12.24 -19.94
C THR A 4 3.12 12.44 -19.96
N GLN A 5 3.58 13.69 -20.09
CA GLN A 5 5.01 14.01 -20.12
C GLN A 5 5.69 13.76 -18.76
N ILE A 6 5.02 14.10 -17.65
CA ILE A 6 5.54 13.85 -16.30
C ILE A 6 5.69 12.33 -16.07
N LEU A 7 4.63 11.57 -16.36
CA LEU A 7 4.66 10.10 -16.22
C LEU A 7 5.72 9.45 -17.11
N SER A 8 5.90 9.95 -18.33
CA SER A 8 6.93 9.48 -19.25
C SER A 8 8.34 9.61 -18.64
N GLN A 9 8.64 10.74 -17.99
CA GLN A 9 9.92 10.96 -17.31
C GLN A 9 10.07 10.10 -16.05
N GLU A 10 9.04 10.05 -15.20
CA GLU A 10 9.07 9.30 -13.93
C GLU A 10 9.23 7.78 -14.13
N LEU A 11 8.64 7.24 -15.19
CA LEU A 11 8.61 5.81 -15.50
C LEU A 11 9.66 5.38 -16.54
N SER A 12 10.43 6.32 -17.08
CA SER A 12 11.36 6.07 -18.19
C SER A 12 10.68 5.37 -19.37
N ALA A 13 9.47 5.82 -19.72
CA ALA A 13 8.64 5.27 -20.78
C ALA A 13 8.31 6.37 -21.81
N THR A 14 7.96 6.02 -23.04
CA THR A 14 7.61 7.00 -24.07
C THR A 14 6.19 7.55 -23.86
N ALA A 15 5.92 8.77 -24.33
CA ALA A 15 4.59 9.37 -24.23
C ALA A 15 3.48 8.51 -24.87
N ALA A 16 3.77 7.83 -25.97
CA ALA A 16 2.83 6.94 -26.64
C ALA A 16 2.44 5.75 -25.73
N GLN A 17 3.40 5.15 -25.03
CA GLN A 17 3.13 4.05 -24.09
C GLN A 17 2.27 4.51 -22.91
N ILE A 18 2.54 5.70 -22.38
CA ILE A 18 1.75 6.29 -21.30
C ILE A 18 0.32 6.55 -21.76
N THR A 19 0.14 7.22 -22.91
CA THR A 19 -1.21 7.50 -23.44
C THR A 19 -2.01 6.21 -23.62
N ALA A 20 -1.43 5.19 -24.26
CA ALA A 20 -2.10 3.91 -24.46
C ALA A 20 -2.47 3.22 -23.14
N ALA A 21 -1.57 3.22 -22.14
CA ALA A 21 -1.86 2.65 -20.83
C ALA A 21 -2.96 3.43 -20.08
N VAL A 22 -2.98 4.76 -20.18
CA VAL A 22 -4.01 5.62 -19.58
C VAL A 22 -5.37 5.35 -20.22
N GLU A 23 -5.44 5.28 -21.56
CA GLU A 23 -6.68 4.97 -22.28
C GLU A 23 -7.25 3.61 -21.85
N LEU A 24 -6.40 2.58 -21.74
CA LEU A 24 -6.82 1.25 -21.27
C LEU A 24 -7.35 1.27 -19.82
N LEU A 25 -6.67 2.00 -18.92
CA LEU A 25 -7.11 2.13 -17.53
C LEU A 25 -8.41 2.91 -17.39
N ASP A 26 -8.59 3.99 -18.16
CA ASP A 26 -9.82 4.78 -18.20
C ASP A 26 -10.99 3.98 -18.79
N ASP A 27 -10.70 3.12 -19.77
CA ASP A 27 -11.62 2.11 -20.28
C ASP A 27 -11.84 0.95 -19.29
N GLY A 28 -11.28 1.01 -18.08
CA GLY A 28 -11.55 0.04 -17.01
C GLY A 28 -10.84 -1.30 -17.19
N ALA A 29 -9.80 -1.37 -18.00
CA ALA A 29 -8.90 -2.52 -18.01
C ALA A 29 -8.10 -2.57 -16.70
N THR A 30 -7.85 -3.78 -16.20
CA THR A 30 -7.04 -3.96 -14.98
C THR A 30 -5.55 -3.97 -15.31
N VAL A 31 -4.71 -3.69 -14.29
CA VAL A 31 -3.25 -3.78 -14.46
C VAL A 31 -2.80 -5.18 -14.91
N PRO A 32 -3.23 -6.30 -14.28
CA PRO A 32 -2.84 -7.63 -14.74
C PRO A 32 -3.25 -7.90 -16.18
N PHE A 33 -4.43 -7.44 -16.59
CA PHE A 33 -4.91 -7.62 -17.97
C PHE A 33 -4.04 -6.84 -18.96
N ILE A 34 -3.72 -5.59 -18.68
CA ILE A 34 -2.88 -4.75 -19.55
C ILE A 34 -1.49 -5.36 -19.67
N ALA A 35 -0.86 -5.70 -18.55
CA ALA A 35 0.48 -6.27 -18.49
C ALA A 35 0.61 -7.57 -19.30
N ARG A 36 -0.44 -8.39 -19.30
CA ARG A 36 -0.42 -9.70 -19.97
C ARG A 36 -0.90 -9.67 -21.41
N TYR A 37 -1.99 -8.97 -21.71
CA TYR A 37 -2.71 -9.09 -22.97
C TYR A 37 -2.72 -7.82 -23.82
N ARG A 38 -2.13 -6.70 -23.36
CA ARG A 38 -2.08 -5.44 -24.12
C ARG A 38 -0.64 -4.92 -24.26
N LYS A 39 0.34 -5.83 -24.33
CA LYS A 39 1.77 -5.52 -24.43
C LYS A 39 2.09 -4.68 -25.66
N GLU A 40 1.46 -4.97 -26.79
CA GLU A 40 1.66 -4.23 -28.04
C GLU A 40 1.21 -2.77 -27.90
N ALA A 41 0.04 -2.56 -27.30
CA ALA A 41 -0.52 -1.22 -27.10
C ALA A 41 0.38 -0.37 -26.18
N THR A 42 0.92 -0.97 -25.12
CA THR A 42 1.75 -0.26 -24.14
C THR A 42 3.25 -0.35 -24.44
N GLY A 43 3.66 -0.98 -25.54
CA GLY A 43 5.08 -1.24 -25.83
C GLY A 43 5.79 -2.07 -24.75
N GLY A 44 5.06 -2.92 -24.04
CA GLY A 44 5.60 -3.87 -23.07
C GLY A 44 5.84 -3.34 -21.66
N LEU A 45 5.03 -2.37 -21.19
CA LEU A 45 5.08 -1.95 -19.78
C LEU A 45 4.74 -3.14 -18.87
N ASP A 46 5.57 -3.37 -17.85
CA ASP A 46 5.36 -4.44 -16.87
C ASP A 46 4.38 -4.03 -15.75
N ASP A 47 3.98 -5.00 -14.91
CA ASP A 47 3.06 -4.78 -13.78
C ASP A 47 3.55 -3.69 -12.82
N THR A 48 4.87 -3.61 -12.58
CA THR A 48 5.44 -2.60 -11.65
C THR A 48 5.33 -1.20 -12.23
N GLN A 49 5.62 -1.04 -13.52
CA GLN A 49 5.46 0.21 -14.24
C GLN A 49 3.99 0.64 -14.31
N LEU A 50 3.09 -0.29 -14.62
CA LEU A 50 1.64 -0.02 -14.72
C LEU A 50 1.01 0.32 -13.36
N ARG A 51 1.40 -0.35 -12.27
CA ARG A 51 0.97 0.00 -10.90
C ARG A 51 1.41 1.42 -10.53
N ARG A 52 2.69 1.74 -10.76
CA ARG A 52 3.22 3.08 -10.49
C ARG A 52 2.57 4.14 -11.37
N LEU A 53 2.28 3.82 -12.64
CA LEU A 53 1.53 4.66 -13.56
C LEU A 53 0.13 4.97 -13.01
N ALA A 54 -0.63 3.95 -12.61
CA ALA A 54 -1.98 4.13 -12.10
C ALA A 54 -2.02 5.01 -10.84
N GLU A 55 -1.08 4.79 -9.91
CA GLU A 55 -0.96 5.60 -8.69
C GLU A 55 -0.61 7.06 -8.99
N ARG A 56 0.43 7.29 -9.83
CA ARG A 56 0.87 8.64 -10.19
C ARG A 56 -0.15 9.38 -11.04
N LEU A 57 -0.83 8.68 -11.96
CA LEU A 57 -1.93 9.24 -12.74
C LEU A 57 -3.03 9.77 -11.82
N GLN A 58 -3.43 9.00 -10.80
CA GLN A 58 -4.43 9.44 -9.83
C GLN A 58 -3.95 10.69 -9.07
N TYR A 59 -2.72 10.68 -8.54
CA TYR A 59 -2.17 11.84 -7.83
C TYR A 59 -2.15 13.10 -8.70
N LEU A 60 -1.69 12.98 -9.95
CA LEU A 60 -1.54 14.12 -10.86
C LEU A 60 -2.91 14.67 -11.28
N ARG A 61 -3.92 13.80 -11.46
CA ARG A 61 -5.31 14.23 -11.69
C ARG A 61 -5.88 14.99 -10.49
N GLU A 62 -5.68 14.48 -9.28
CA GLU A 62 -6.11 15.16 -8.05
C GLU A 62 -5.40 16.52 -7.87
N LEU A 63 -4.12 16.62 -8.24
CA LEU A 63 -3.37 17.88 -8.23
C LEU A 63 -3.97 18.88 -9.22
N GLU A 64 -4.26 18.47 -10.46
CA GLU A 64 -4.85 19.35 -11.48
C GLU A 64 -6.26 19.81 -11.10
N GLU A 65 -7.08 18.91 -10.55
CA GLU A 65 -8.40 19.27 -10.00
C GLU A 65 -8.26 20.28 -8.86
N ARG A 66 -7.30 20.07 -7.96
CA ARG A 66 -7.04 21.00 -6.86
C ARG A 66 -6.57 22.36 -7.35
N LYS A 67 -5.70 22.42 -8.38
CA LYS A 67 -5.27 23.68 -9.01
C LYS A 67 -6.46 24.46 -9.55
N ALA A 68 -7.39 23.80 -10.24
CA ALA A 68 -8.59 24.44 -10.77
C ALA A 68 -9.46 25.05 -9.65
N VAL A 69 -9.63 24.33 -8.53
CA VAL A 69 -10.36 24.83 -7.35
C VAL A 69 -9.66 26.04 -6.74
N VAL A 70 -8.34 26.00 -6.60
CA VAL A 70 -7.53 27.11 -6.06
C VAL A 70 -7.63 28.34 -6.95
N LEU A 71 -7.43 28.20 -8.26
CA LEU A 71 -7.54 29.29 -9.23
C LEU A 71 -8.91 29.96 -9.15
N LYS A 72 -9.98 29.17 -9.18
CA LYS A 72 -11.35 29.68 -9.06
C LYS A 72 -11.56 30.44 -7.75
N SER A 73 -11.09 29.91 -6.62
CA SER A 73 -11.25 30.57 -5.32
C SER A 73 -10.52 31.91 -5.22
N ILE A 74 -9.37 32.05 -5.87
CA ILE A 74 -8.60 33.31 -5.90
C ILE A 74 -9.23 34.30 -6.88
N GLU A 75 -9.73 33.80 -8.02
CA GLU A 75 -10.45 34.60 -9.02
C GLU A 75 -11.74 35.21 -8.45
N GLU A 76 -12.52 34.43 -7.70
CA GLU A 76 -13.74 34.90 -7.00
C GLU A 76 -13.44 36.01 -5.98
N GLN A 77 -12.22 36.08 -5.46
CA GLN A 77 -11.76 37.16 -4.57
C GLN A 77 -11.24 38.40 -5.31
N GLY A 78 -11.15 38.36 -6.65
CA GLY A 78 -10.58 39.43 -7.47
C GLY A 78 -9.07 39.61 -7.27
N LYS A 79 -8.35 38.58 -6.81
CA LYS A 79 -6.93 38.64 -6.45
C LYS A 79 -6.00 37.85 -7.38
N LEU A 80 -6.55 37.22 -8.42
CA LEU A 80 -5.77 36.38 -9.33
C LEU A 80 -5.03 37.25 -10.35
N SER A 81 -3.75 37.50 -10.11
CA SER A 81 -2.86 38.12 -11.11
C SER A 81 -2.37 37.09 -12.13
N ASP A 82 -1.90 37.55 -13.29
CA ASP A 82 -1.32 36.69 -14.33
C ASP A 82 -0.06 35.95 -13.83
N ASP A 83 0.75 36.61 -13.00
CA ASP A 83 1.93 36.00 -12.38
C ASP A 83 1.56 34.89 -11.39
N LEU A 84 0.58 35.13 -10.52
CA LEU A 84 0.09 34.12 -9.58
C LEU A 84 -0.57 32.93 -10.30
N ARG A 85 -1.32 33.20 -11.38
CA ARG A 85 -1.88 32.15 -12.25
C ARG A 85 -0.76 31.28 -12.80
N ALA A 86 0.29 31.88 -13.36
CA ALA A 86 1.43 31.15 -13.89
C ALA A 86 2.14 30.30 -12.82
N GLN A 87 2.32 30.83 -11.60
CA GLN A 87 2.91 30.09 -10.48
C GLN A 87 2.05 28.88 -10.06
N ILE A 88 0.73 29.03 -9.97
CA ILE A 88 -0.19 27.94 -9.62
C ILE A 88 -0.21 26.85 -10.70
N GLU A 89 -0.23 27.25 -11.97
CA GLU A 89 -0.17 26.31 -13.09
C GLU A 89 1.15 25.53 -13.10
N ALA A 90 2.25 26.20 -12.77
CA ALA A 90 3.60 25.62 -12.67
C ALA A 90 3.84 24.76 -11.41
N ALA A 91 3.01 24.88 -10.37
CA ALA A 91 3.19 24.11 -9.13
C ALA A 91 3.21 22.59 -9.41
N ASP A 92 4.29 21.91 -9.02
CA ASP A 92 4.54 20.50 -9.37
C ASP A 92 4.03 19.49 -8.33
N ASN A 93 3.64 19.98 -7.14
CA ASN A 93 3.15 19.17 -6.05
C ASN A 93 2.07 19.88 -5.21
N LYS A 94 1.33 19.10 -4.42
CA LYS A 94 0.23 19.62 -3.57
C LYS A 94 0.69 20.61 -2.51
N THR A 95 1.91 20.46 -1.96
CA THR A 95 2.46 21.36 -0.93
C THR A 95 2.72 22.75 -1.49
N ALA A 96 3.46 22.84 -2.60
CA ALA A 96 3.75 24.11 -3.28
C ALA A 96 2.46 24.84 -3.69
N LEU A 97 1.45 24.08 -4.16
CA LEU A 97 0.13 24.62 -4.46
C LEU A 97 -0.57 25.21 -3.23
N GLU A 98 -0.56 24.50 -2.09
CA GLU A 98 -1.19 24.99 -0.87
C GLU A 98 -0.43 26.19 -0.27
N ASP A 99 0.88 26.28 -0.45
CA ASP A 99 1.66 27.47 -0.05
C ASP A 99 1.23 28.71 -0.83
N LEU A 100 1.09 28.59 -2.16
CA LEU A 100 0.58 29.67 -3.02
C LEU A 100 -0.86 30.06 -2.68
N TYR A 101 -1.68 29.10 -2.25
CA TYR A 101 -3.07 29.33 -1.88
C TYR A 101 -3.24 29.91 -0.47
N LEU A 102 -2.25 29.74 0.42
CA LEU A 102 -2.34 30.08 1.83
C LEU A 102 -2.80 31.53 2.12
N PRO A 103 -2.36 32.57 1.38
CA PRO A 103 -2.84 33.95 1.57
C PRO A 103 -4.33 34.14 1.27
N TYR A 104 -4.89 33.30 0.39
CA TYR A 104 -6.24 33.44 -0.16
C TYR A 104 -7.24 32.46 0.45
N LYS A 105 -6.74 31.46 1.19
CA LYS A 105 -7.57 30.46 1.84
C LYS A 105 -8.54 31.16 2.83
N PRO A 106 -9.87 30.89 2.76
CA PRO A 106 -10.82 31.44 3.72
C PRO A 106 -10.44 31.08 5.16
N LYS A 107 -10.29 32.08 6.02
CA LYS A 107 -9.84 31.92 7.42
C LYS A 107 -10.95 32.33 8.39
N ARG A 108 -10.96 31.67 9.55
CA ARG A 108 -11.69 32.18 10.74
C ARG A 108 -11.11 33.54 11.12
N ARG A 109 -11.95 34.43 11.67
CA ARG A 109 -11.59 35.79 12.09
C ARG A 109 -10.29 35.82 12.92
N THR A 110 -9.14 36.07 12.28
CA THR A 110 -7.81 36.06 12.92
C THR A 110 -7.52 37.38 13.63
N LYS A 111 -6.52 37.41 14.52
CA LYS A 111 -6.06 38.68 15.13
C LYS A 111 -5.62 39.70 14.07
N ALA A 112 -5.00 39.24 12.98
CA ALA A 112 -4.62 40.09 11.86
C ALA A 112 -5.84 40.61 11.10
N GLN A 113 -6.86 39.78 10.85
CA GLN A 113 -8.10 40.23 10.22
C GLN A 113 -8.84 41.27 11.07
N ILE A 114 -8.94 41.06 12.39
CA ILE A 114 -9.51 42.04 13.34
C ILE A 114 -8.72 43.35 13.28
N ALA A 115 -7.38 43.28 13.27
CA ALA A 115 -6.54 44.46 13.16
C ALA A 115 -6.74 45.21 11.83
N ARG A 116 -6.93 44.50 10.70
CA ARG A 116 -7.26 45.11 9.41
C ARG A 116 -8.64 45.79 9.43
N GLU A 117 -9.65 45.15 10.01
CA GLU A 117 -10.99 45.72 10.21
C GLU A 117 -10.95 46.99 11.06
N HIS A 118 -10.03 47.05 12.05
CA HIS A 118 -9.81 48.23 12.88
C HIS A 118 -8.90 49.29 12.23
N GLY A 119 -8.54 49.13 10.95
CA GLY A 119 -7.78 50.11 10.18
C GLY A 119 -6.27 50.10 10.41
N LEU A 120 -5.69 49.01 10.93
CA LEU A 120 -4.25 48.95 11.28
C LEU A 120 -3.32 48.46 10.16
N GLN A 121 -3.84 48.16 8.97
CA GLN A 121 -3.01 47.77 7.82
C GLN A 121 -2.00 48.87 7.43
N PRO A 122 -2.38 50.15 7.29
CA PRO A 122 -1.42 51.17 6.90
C PRO A 122 -0.34 51.40 7.97
N LEU A 123 -0.64 51.20 9.26
CA LEU A 123 0.36 51.23 10.33
C LEU A 123 1.40 50.11 10.15
N ALA A 124 0.96 48.89 9.86
CA ALA A 124 1.87 47.76 9.60
C ALA A 124 2.77 48.05 8.38
N ASP A 125 2.20 48.59 7.30
CA ASP A 125 2.93 48.91 6.08
C ASP A 125 3.98 50.00 6.33
N VAL A 126 3.61 51.09 7.02
CA VAL A 126 4.54 52.18 7.39
C VAL A 126 5.66 51.70 8.30
N LEU A 127 5.34 50.91 9.33
CA LEU A 127 6.35 50.37 10.25
C LEU A 127 7.36 49.49 9.52
N LEU A 128 6.93 48.71 8.53
CA LEU A 128 7.82 47.85 7.75
C LEU A 128 8.65 48.64 6.73
N ALA A 129 8.06 49.63 6.07
CA ALA A 129 8.68 50.40 5.00
C ALA A 129 9.66 51.46 5.52
N GLU A 130 9.25 52.25 6.52
CA GLU A 130 10.03 53.38 7.04
C GLU A 130 10.94 52.99 8.20
N GLN A 131 10.57 51.96 8.97
CA GLN A 131 11.34 51.44 10.11
C GLN A 131 11.82 52.55 11.07
N SER A 132 10.93 53.49 11.38
CA SER A 132 11.17 54.52 12.40
C SER A 132 11.39 53.87 13.77
N GLN A 133 12.44 54.30 14.47
CA GLN A 133 12.74 53.79 15.82
C GLN A 133 11.66 54.16 16.84
N ASP A 134 10.93 55.26 16.62
CA ASP A 134 9.82 55.68 17.47
C ASP A 134 8.50 55.07 16.96
N VAL A 135 8.32 53.78 17.25
CA VAL A 135 7.12 53.02 16.86
C VAL A 135 5.86 53.51 17.59
N GLU A 136 6.00 54.11 18.77
CA GLU A 136 4.87 54.65 19.53
C GLU A 136 4.32 55.92 18.88
N ALA A 137 5.20 56.80 18.39
CA ALA A 137 4.78 57.97 17.62
C ALA A 137 4.05 57.58 16.33
N ALA A 138 4.57 56.59 15.60
CA ALA A 138 3.93 56.07 14.40
C ALA A 138 2.51 55.51 14.67
N ALA A 139 2.30 54.91 15.85
CA ALA A 139 1.01 54.33 16.24
C ALA A 139 -0.06 55.37 16.62
N GLN A 140 0.31 56.59 17.01
CA GLN A 140 -0.64 57.62 17.49
C GLN A 140 -1.71 57.99 16.45
N GLY A 141 -1.34 58.01 15.16
CA GLY A 141 -2.26 58.34 14.06
C GLY A 141 -3.34 57.28 13.79
N TYR A 142 -3.28 56.13 14.46
CA TYR A 142 -4.14 54.97 14.20
C TYR A 142 -5.02 54.58 15.38
N LEU A 143 -5.05 55.39 16.45
CA LEU A 143 -5.92 55.17 17.60
C LEU A 143 -7.37 55.50 17.25
N ASN A 144 -8.30 54.67 17.73
CA ASN A 144 -9.74 54.83 17.52
C ASN A 144 -10.53 54.09 18.61
N GLU A 145 -11.86 54.09 18.54
CA GLU A 145 -12.73 53.42 19.53
C GLU A 145 -12.40 51.93 19.72
N ASN A 146 -11.92 51.26 18.67
CA ASN A 146 -11.55 49.84 18.69
C ASN A 146 -10.04 49.61 18.94
N VAL A 147 -9.25 50.68 19.00
CA VAL A 147 -7.79 50.67 19.21
C VAL A 147 -7.46 51.74 20.26
N PRO A 148 -7.60 51.42 21.55
CA PRO A 148 -7.65 52.43 22.62
C PRO A 148 -6.29 53.05 22.97
N ASP A 149 -5.18 52.36 22.64
CA ASP A 149 -3.83 52.81 22.97
C ASP A 149 -2.79 52.34 21.94
N ALA A 150 -1.59 52.94 22.01
CA ALA A 150 -0.49 52.62 21.11
C ALA A 150 -0.06 51.15 21.18
N LYS A 151 -0.21 50.50 22.34
CA LYS A 151 0.10 49.08 22.51
C LYS A 151 -0.85 48.21 21.69
N ALA A 152 -2.14 48.48 21.74
CA ALA A 152 -3.16 47.78 20.95
C ALA A 152 -2.93 47.97 19.44
N ALA A 153 -2.58 49.20 19.03
CA ALA A 153 -2.22 49.49 17.63
C ALA A 153 -0.99 48.69 17.18
N LEU A 154 0.07 48.67 17.98
CA LEU A 154 1.29 47.91 17.70
C LEU A 154 1.07 46.39 17.74
N ASP A 155 0.31 45.86 18.69
CA ASP A 155 0.01 44.42 18.74
C ASP A 155 -0.85 43.99 17.53
N GLY A 156 -1.77 44.84 17.07
CA GLY A 156 -2.54 44.63 15.85
C GLY A 156 -1.67 44.68 14.59
N ALA A 157 -0.83 45.70 14.44
CA ALA A 157 0.14 45.80 13.34
C ALA A 157 1.11 44.61 13.33
N ARG A 158 1.59 44.16 14.49
CA ARG A 158 2.42 42.96 14.62
C ARG A 158 1.67 41.71 14.14
N ALA A 159 0.41 41.54 14.51
CA ALA A 159 -0.38 40.40 14.07
C ALA A 159 -0.51 40.37 12.54
N ILE A 160 -0.70 41.53 11.90
CA ILE A 160 -0.73 41.68 10.44
C ILE A 160 0.61 41.26 9.82
N LEU A 161 1.73 41.79 10.31
CA LEU A 161 3.07 41.46 9.80
C LEU A 161 3.42 39.98 10.00
N MET A 162 3.11 39.40 11.17
CA MET A 162 3.31 37.98 11.42
C MET A 162 2.47 37.10 10.47
N GLU A 163 1.30 37.56 10.06
CA GLU A 163 0.48 36.88 9.06
C GLU A 163 1.08 37.00 7.67
N GLN A 164 1.45 38.21 7.24
CA GLN A 164 2.09 38.46 5.96
C GLN A 164 3.39 37.65 5.81
N PHE A 165 4.23 37.59 6.85
CA PHE A 165 5.51 36.89 6.79
C PHE A 165 5.34 35.37 6.74
N ALA A 166 4.36 34.83 7.46
CA ALA A 166 4.10 33.39 7.50
C ALA A 166 3.34 32.87 6.27
N GLU A 167 2.97 33.74 5.34
CA GLU A 167 2.19 33.41 4.14
C GLU A 167 2.94 33.72 2.84
N ASP A 168 4.21 34.13 2.93
CA ASP A 168 5.09 34.25 1.76
C ASP A 168 5.58 32.86 1.32
N ALA A 169 5.03 32.36 0.22
CA ALA A 169 5.27 30.99 -0.26
C ALA A 169 6.76 30.67 -0.49
N GLU A 170 7.52 31.60 -1.07
CA GLU A 170 8.95 31.42 -1.35
C GLU A 170 9.78 31.31 -0.07
N LEU A 171 9.49 32.15 0.93
CA LEU A 171 10.10 32.06 2.25
C LEU A 171 9.75 30.75 2.94
N ILE A 172 8.47 30.35 2.95
CA ILE A 172 8.04 29.09 3.58
C ILE A 172 8.75 27.90 2.93
N GLY A 173 8.84 27.84 1.60
CA GLY A 173 9.60 26.81 0.89
C GLY A 173 11.07 26.78 1.30
N THR A 174 11.72 27.95 1.34
CA THR A 174 13.14 28.06 1.75
C THR A 174 13.38 27.56 3.18
N LEU A 175 12.52 27.98 4.13
CA LEU A 175 12.66 27.60 5.53
C LEU A 175 12.33 26.11 5.74
N ARG A 176 11.35 25.56 5.01
CA ARG A 176 11.00 24.14 5.01
C ARG A 176 12.17 23.28 4.57
N ASP A 177 12.79 23.61 3.45
CA ASP A 177 13.92 22.84 2.91
C ASP A 177 15.13 22.90 3.83
N LYS A 178 15.45 24.09 4.37
CA LYS A 178 16.51 24.22 5.38
C LYS A 178 16.23 23.36 6.60
N LEU A 179 15.01 23.44 7.15
CA LEU A 179 14.61 22.67 8.34
C LEU A 179 14.69 21.16 8.09
N TRP A 180 14.20 20.69 6.94
CA TRP A 180 14.28 19.27 6.58
C TRP A 180 15.74 18.78 6.47
N ASN A 181 16.64 19.62 5.98
CA ASN A 181 18.03 19.24 5.76
C ASN A 181 18.91 19.28 7.01
N GLU A 182 18.57 20.11 8.00
CA GLU A 182 19.45 20.38 9.14
C GLU A 182 18.86 19.96 10.49
N ALA A 183 17.54 19.83 10.61
CA ALA A 183 16.92 19.56 11.89
C ALA A 183 17.12 18.12 12.36
N GLU A 184 17.10 17.95 13.68
CA GLU A 184 17.18 16.66 14.36
C GLU A 184 15.88 16.39 15.10
N ILE A 185 15.40 15.16 15.04
CA ILE A 185 14.40 14.68 15.98
C ILE A 185 15.09 14.44 17.32
N HIS A 186 14.50 14.97 18.38
CA HIS A 186 14.86 14.64 19.76
C HIS A 186 13.67 13.95 20.42
N ALA A 187 13.82 12.66 20.72
CA ALA A 187 12.87 11.85 21.45
C ALA A 187 13.31 11.73 22.91
N GLN A 188 12.38 11.98 23.84
CA GLN A 188 12.64 11.91 25.27
C GLN A 188 11.53 11.19 26.00
N VAL A 189 11.86 10.43 27.05
CA VAL A 189 10.84 9.81 27.90
C VAL A 189 10.01 10.87 28.64
N VAL A 190 8.70 10.65 28.72
CA VAL A 190 7.83 11.42 29.59
C VAL A 190 8.12 11.02 31.03
N GLY A 191 8.48 11.98 31.88
CA GLY A 191 8.85 11.70 33.27
C GLY A 191 7.80 10.88 34.01
N GLY A 192 8.22 9.77 34.62
CA GLY A 192 7.36 8.82 35.33
C GLY A 192 6.85 7.65 34.48
N LYS A 193 7.20 7.58 33.18
CA LYS A 193 6.84 6.48 32.27
C LYS A 193 8.00 5.55 31.91
N GLU A 194 9.13 5.64 32.60
CA GLU A 194 10.34 4.88 32.30
C GLU A 194 10.10 3.36 32.39
N THR A 195 9.36 2.90 33.41
CA THR A 195 9.04 1.47 33.59
C THR A 195 7.97 0.98 32.62
N GLU A 196 6.91 1.77 32.38
CA GLU A 196 5.85 1.44 31.40
C GLU A 196 6.42 1.39 29.97
N GLY A 197 7.39 2.26 29.72
CA GLY A 197 8.01 2.49 28.43
C GLY A 197 9.23 1.64 28.12
N GLU A 198 9.53 0.58 28.88
CA GLU A 198 10.79 -0.19 28.76
C GLU A 198 11.11 -0.61 27.31
N LYS A 199 10.08 -0.94 26.51
CA LYS A 199 10.20 -1.28 25.08
C LYS A 199 10.68 -0.13 24.17
N PHE A 200 10.69 1.10 24.67
CA PHE A 200 11.18 2.31 24.00
C PHE A 200 12.45 2.86 24.67
N SER A 201 13.12 2.08 25.52
CA SER A 201 14.30 2.53 26.29
C SER A 201 15.43 3.06 25.39
N ASP A 202 15.63 2.47 24.21
CA ASP A 202 16.55 2.96 23.17
C ASP A 202 16.26 4.41 22.72
N TYR A 203 15.05 4.92 22.99
CA TYR A 203 14.57 6.24 22.57
C TYR A 203 14.29 7.22 23.72
N PHE A 204 14.69 6.89 24.95
CA PHE A 204 14.45 7.75 26.13
C PHE A 204 15.23 9.06 26.13
N ASP A 205 16.35 9.12 25.40
CA ASP A 205 17.07 10.34 25.06
C ASP A 205 17.80 10.15 23.72
N HIS A 206 17.02 10.10 22.64
CA HIS A 206 17.53 9.82 21.29
C HIS A 206 17.51 11.06 20.42
N ARG A 207 18.62 11.31 19.73
CA ARG A 207 18.76 12.39 18.74
C ARG A 207 19.22 11.86 17.41
N GLU A 208 18.58 12.31 16.33
CA GLU A 208 18.96 11.92 14.98
C GLU A 208 18.50 12.92 13.92
N PRO A 209 19.29 13.18 12.87
CA PRO A 209 18.85 14.01 11.74
C PRO A 209 17.55 13.50 11.11
N ILE A 210 16.55 14.36 10.98
CA ILE A 210 15.21 13.96 10.52
C ILE A 210 15.24 13.32 9.13
N ARG A 211 16.05 13.88 8.22
CA ARG A 211 16.17 13.41 6.83
C ARG A 211 16.83 12.04 6.71
N ALA A 212 17.66 11.65 7.67
CA ALA A 212 18.41 10.40 7.63
C ALA A 212 17.78 9.29 8.49
N MET A 213 16.71 9.60 9.22
CA MET A 213 16.08 8.67 10.14
C MET A 213 15.43 7.49 9.39
N PRO A 214 15.88 6.24 9.61
CA PRO A 214 15.30 5.06 8.98
C PRO A 214 13.84 4.82 9.37
N SER A 215 13.05 4.27 8.43
CA SER A 215 11.61 3.98 8.61
C SER A 215 11.26 3.28 9.93
N HIS A 216 11.95 2.19 10.29
CA HIS A 216 11.65 1.44 11.51
C HIS A 216 11.85 2.25 12.80
N ARG A 217 12.86 3.13 12.86
CA ARG A 217 13.07 4.02 14.02
C ARG A 217 12.05 5.14 14.05
N ALA A 218 11.73 5.74 12.90
CA ALA A 218 10.70 6.75 12.80
C ALA A 218 9.35 6.22 13.29
N LEU A 219 8.94 5.02 12.86
CA LEU A 219 7.72 4.36 13.33
C LEU A 219 7.78 4.03 14.83
N ALA A 220 8.90 3.53 15.35
CA ALA A 220 9.05 3.23 16.77
C ALA A 220 8.91 4.49 17.64
N VAL A 221 9.60 5.58 17.27
CA VAL A 221 9.57 6.86 17.98
C VAL A 221 8.16 7.48 17.92
N LEU A 222 7.53 7.54 16.75
CA LEU A 222 6.17 8.06 16.60
C LEU A 222 5.14 7.21 17.34
N ARG A 223 5.30 5.89 17.39
CA ARG A 223 4.49 5.00 18.22
C ARG A 223 4.66 5.31 19.71
N GLY A 224 5.89 5.47 20.19
CA GLY A 224 6.16 5.87 21.57
C GLY A 224 5.50 7.19 21.94
N ARG A 225 5.45 8.16 21.01
CA ARG A 225 4.66 9.39 21.18
C ARG A 225 3.16 9.14 21.24
N ASN A 226 2.62 8.31 20.34
CA ASN A 226 1.18 8.03 20.29
C ASN A 226 0.68 7.25 21.52
N GLU A 227 1.53 6.36 22.08
CA GLU A 227 1.28 5.69 23.35
C GLU A 227 1.54 6.60 24.57
N GLY A 228 1.99 7.84 24.32
CA GLY A 228 2.24 8.86 25.33
C GLY A 228 3.44 8.58 26.23
N VAL A 229 4.36 7.70 25.81
CA VAL A 229 5.60 7.36 26.54
C VAL A 229 6.73 8.31 26.19
N LEU A 230 6.80 8.76 24.93
CA LEU A 230 7.83 9.67 24.43
C LEU A 230 7.26 11.06 24.12
N ASN A 231 8.03 12.09 24.40
CA ASN A 231 7.90 13.41 23.78
C ASN A 231 8.85 13.48 22.59
N ILE A 232 8.38 14.08 21.49
CA ILE A 232 9.20 14.34 20.31
C ILE A 232 9.21 15.84 20.06
N ALA A 233 10.40 16.38 19.82
CA ALA A 233 10.59 17.75 19.36
C ALA A 233 11.53 17.76 18.14
N LEU A 234 11.26 18.65 17.20
CA LEU A 234 12.19 18.95 16.12
C LEU A 234 13.16 20.05 16.57
N LYS A 235 14.44 19.75 16.61
CA LYS A 235 15.50 20.67 17.05
C LYS A 235 16.22 21.20 15.82
N TYR A 236 16.27 22.52 15.68
CA TYR A 236 17.01 23.22 14.63
C TYR A 236 18.16 24.06 15.18
N GLN A 237 18.38 24.00 16.51
CA GLN A 237 19.45 24.66 17.25
C GLN A 237 19.84 23.78 18.46
N PRO A 238 21.04 23.95 19.01
CA PRO A 238 21.41 23.41 20.31
C PRO A 238 20.46 23.86 21.42
N ASP A 239 20.18 22.97 22.38
CA ASP A 239 19.24 23.21 23.47
C ASP A 239 19.69 24.33 24.43
N ASP A 240 20.99 24.60 24.50
CA ASP A 240 21.60 25.66 25.31
C ASP A 240 21.62 27.02 24.62
N THR A 241 21.11 27.13 23.39
CA THR A 241 21.00 28.41 22.66
C THR A 241 20.11 29.37 23.45
N PRO A 242 20.63 30.56 23.86
CA PRO A 242 19.82 31.54 24.58
C PRO A 242 18.58 31.94 23.79
N ILE A 243 17.42 32.04 24.46
CA ILE A 243 16.17 32.45 23.80
C ILE A 243 16.26 33.83 23.14
N THR A 244 17.20 34.67 23.59
CA THR A 244 17.48 35.99 23.04
C THR A 244 18.38 35.97 21.80
N GLN A 245 19.10 34.88 21.55
CA GLN A 245 19.95 34.73 20.38
C GLN A 245 19.08 34.52 19.14
N GLN A 246 19.40 35.27 18.09
CA GLN A 246 18.67 35.20 16.83
C GLN A 246 19.08 33.95 16.05
N SER A 247 18.09 33.22 15.55
CA SER A 247 18.32 32.05 14.69
C SER A 247 18.66 32.44 13.25
N GLU A 248 19.33 31.57 12.51
CA GLU A 248 19.51 31.77 11.06
C GLU A 248 18.17 31.87 10.32
N TYR A 249 17.16 31.15 10.78
CA TYR A 249 15.79 31.22 10.25
C TYR A 249 15.19 32.62 10.43
N GLU A 250 15.36 33.21 11.62
CA GLU A 250 14.97 34.60 11.88
C GLU A 250 15.74 35.59 11.00
N GLN A 251 17.02 35.33 10.70
CA GLN A 251 17.80 36.16 9.77
C GLN A 251 17.33 36.04 8.32
N ILE A 252 16.88 34.86 7.88
CA ILE A 252 16.30 34.66 6.54
C ILE A 252 15.00 35.47 6.41
N ILE A 253 14.10 35.37 7.39
CA ILE A 253 12.85 36.14 7.42
C ILE A 253 13.15 37.64 7.41
N ALA A 254 14.07 38.10 8.27
CA ALA A 254 14.44 39.51 8.33
C ALA A 254 15.00 40.01 6.98
N ARG A 255 15.85 39.22 6.30
CA ARG A 255 16.38 39.57 4.97
C ARG A 255 15.29 39.62 3.91
N ARG A 256 14.37 38.64 3.89
CA ARG A 256 13.24 38.60 2.93
C ARG A 256 12.39 39.86 3.00
N PHE A 257 12.10 40.33 4.21
CA PHE A 257 11.29 41.53 4.46
C PHE A 257 12.10 42.80 4.72
N LYS A 258 13.41 42.79 4.45
CA LYS A 258 14.32 43.93 4.58
C LYS A 258 14.28 44.59 5.98
N VAL A 259 14.08 43.80 7.03
CA VAL A 259 14.06 44.27 8.42
C VAL A 259 15.47 44.61 8.90
N SER A 260 15.69 45.87 9.28
CA SER A 260 16.98 46.38 9.75
C SER A 260 17.40 45.74 11.08
N ASP A 261 18.70 45.48 11.24
CA ASP A 261 19.26 44.86 12.44
C ASP A 261 19.03 45.71 13.72
N GLY A 262 19.01 47.03 13.58
CA GLY A 262 18.79 47.96 14.68
C GLY A 262 17.32 48.15 15.10
N HIS A 263 16.35 47.61 14.35
CA HIS A 263 14.93 47.89 14.59
C HIS A 263 14.28 46.86 15.54
N LYS A 264 14.39 47.10 16.86
CA LYS A 264 14.01 46.15 17.92
C LYS A 264 12.59 45.57 17.76
N TRP A 265 11.57 46.41 17.54
CA TRP A 265 10.18 45.95 17.46
C TRP A 265 9.92 45.02 16.25
N LEU A 266 10.58 45.29 15.12
CA LEU A 266 10.47 44.43 13.92
C LEU A 266 11.25 43.13 14.12
N ARG A 267 12.42 43.17 14.77
CA ARG A 267 13.17 41.95 15.10
C ARG A 267 12.41 41.05 16.07
N ASP A 268 11.76 41.62 17.07
CA ASP A 268 10.85 40.89 17.96
C ASP A 268 9.66 40.30 17.19
N THR A 269 9.13 41.03 16.20
CA THR A 269 8.06 40.55 15.30
C THR A 269 8.53 39.37 14.45
N VAL A 270 9.74 39.43 13.88
CA VAL A 270 10.36 38.33 13.13
C VAL A 270 10.56 37.10 14.03
N ARG A 271 11.10 37.28 15.24
CA ARG A 271 11.29 36.21 16.22
C ARG A 271 9.98 35.51 16.56
N LEU A 272 8.92 36.28 16.83
CA LEU A 272 7.59 35.73 17.12
C LEU A 272 7.00 35.03 15.90
N THR A 273 7.16 35.58 14.70
CA THR A 273 6.72 34.95 13.44
C THR A 273 7.35 33.58 13.26
N TRP A 274 8.67 33.49 13.42
CA TRP A 274 9.38 32.22 13.32
C TRP A 274 8.89 31.24 14.40
N ARG A 275 9.06 31.58 15.68
CA ARG A 275 8.92 30.61 16.77
C ARG A 275 7.48 30.22 17.09
N ALA A 276 6.55 31.16 16.95
CA ALA A 276 5.16 30.95 17.36
C ALA A 276 4.21 30.65 16.19
N LYS A 277 4.68 30.72 14.93
CA LYS A 277 3.85 30.48 13.75
C LYS A 277 4.52 29.58 12.72
N ILE A 278 5.60 30.04 12.09
CA ILE A 278 6.23 29.31 10.97
C ILE A 278 6.82 27.98 11.45
N PHE A 279 7.64 28.00 12.51
CA PHE A 279 8.31 26.81 13.02
C PHE A 279 7.33 25.71 13.43
N LEU A 280 6.24 26.05 14.14
CA LEU A 280 5.23 25.07 14.54
C LEU A 280 4.53 24.41 13.34
N SER A 281 4.28 25.18 12.28
CA SER A 281 3.72 24.65 11.04
C SER A 281 4.70 23.72 10.33
N LEU A 282 5.96 24.16 10.19
CA LEU A 282 7.00 23.40 9.50
C LEU A 282 7.45 22.16 10.28
N GLU A 283 7.41 22.19 11.62
CA GLU A 283 7.66 21.02 12.47
C GLU A 283 6.62 19.93 12.21
N LEU A 284 5.33 20.29 12.23
CA LEU A 284 4.26 19.34 11.91
C LEU A 284 4.38 18.80 10.50
N GLU A 285 4.71 19.65 9.53
CA GLU A 285 4.92 19.24 8.15
C GLU A 285 6.10 18.27 8.02
N ALA A 286 7.24 18.57 8.66
CA ALA A 286 8.43 17.73 8.60
C ALA A 286 8.18 16.37 9.29
N LEU A 287 7.47 16.33 10.41
CA LEU A 287 7.08 15.08 11.07
C LEU A 287 6.11 14.26 10.21
N ASN A 288 5.16 14.90 9.52
CA ASN A 288 4.27 14.23 8.58
C ASN A 288 5.04 13.67 7.38
N ARG A 289 5.96 14.45 6.81
CA ARG A 289 6.84 14.00 5.72
C ARG A 289 7.68 12.79 6.13
N LEU A 290 8.25 12.81 7.34
CA LEU A 290 8.96 11.65 7.88
C LEU A 290 8.03 10.44 8.01
N LYS A 291 6.81 10.64 8.52
CA LYS A 291 5.82 9.56 8.68
C LYS A 291 5.41 8.96 7.34
N GLU A 292 5.12 9.78 6.33
CA GLU A 292 4.76 9.33 4.98
C GLU A 292 5.89 8.54 4.32
N ALA A 293 7.14 9.00 4.45
CA ALA A 293 8.30 8.28 3.97
C ALA A 293 8.47 6.93 4.69
N ALA A 294 8.37 6.93 6.03
CA ALA A 294 8.48 5.72 6.83
C ALA A 294 7.38 4.70 6.48
N ASP A 295 6.15 5.17 6.27
CA ASP A 295 5.00 4.35 5.85
C ASP A 295 5.24 3.72 4.48
N THR A 296 5.69 4.50 3.51
CA THR A 296 5.96 4.03 2.15
C THR A 296 7.00 2.92 2.14
N ASP A 297 8.11 3.12 2.86
CA ASP A 297 9.19 2.12 2.97
C ASP A 297 8.69 0.84 3.65
N ALA A 298 7.99 0.97 4.78
CA ALA A 298 7.49 -0.16 5.54
C ALA A 298 6.45 -0.96 4.73
N ILE A 299 5.50 -0.28 4.09
CA ILE A 299 4.47 -0.89 3.25
C ILE A 299 5.11 -1.61 2.06
N THR A 300 6.18 -1.07 1.47
CA THR A 300 6.92 -1.74 0.39
C THR A 300 7.52 -3.07 0.85
N VAL A 301 8.10 -3.11 2.05
CA VAL A 301 8.61 -4.34 2.66
C VAL A 301 7.47 -5.33 2.95
N PHE A 302 6.35 -4.84 3.49
CA PHE A 302 5.17 -5.68 3.77
C PHE A 302 4.58 -6.28 2.50
N ALA A 303 4.49 -5.51 1.42
CA ALA A 303 4.04 -5.96 0.11
C ALA A 303 4.93 -7.08 -0.44
N ARG A 304 6.25 -6.94 -0.34
CA ARG A 304 7.19 -7.99 -0.73
C ARG A 304 7.02 -9.26 0.11
N ASN A 305 6.95 -9.12 1.43
CA ASN A 305 6.77 -10.25 2.34
C ASN A 305 5.46 -10.99 2.08
N LEU A 306 4.37 -10.27 1.78
CA LEU A 306 3.10 -10.87 1.40
C LEU A 306 3.22 -11.62 0.06
N LYS A 307 3.88 -11.02 -0.94
CA LYS A 307 4.10 -11.65 -2.25
C LYS A 307 4.85 -12.97 -2.10
N ASP A 308 5.93 -12.99 -1.33
CA ASP A 308 6.71 -14.20 -1.05
C ASP A 308 5.87 -15.29 -0.37
N LEU A 309 5.00 -14.89 0.56
CA LEU A 309 4.11 -15.81 1.25
C LEU A 309 3.03 -16.40 0.33
N LEU A 310 2.43 -15.58 -0.53
CA LEU A 310 1.39 -16.01 -1.49
C LEU A 310 1.96 -16.89 -2.61
N LEU A 311 3.18 -16.62 -3.04
CA LEU A 311 3.86 -17.35 -4.11
C LEU A 311 4.75 -18.50 -3.60
N ALA A 312 4.64 -18.84 -2.31
CA ALA A 312 5.28 -20.04 -1.78
C ALA A 312 4.78 -21.28 -2.53
N ALA A 313 5.72 -22.21 -2.83
CA ALA A 313 5.42 -23.42 -3.58
C ALA A 313 4.35 -24.26 -2.86
N PRO A 314 3.26 -24.65 -3.54
CA PRO A 314 2.25 -25.52 -2.96
C PRO A 314 2.78 -26.94 -2.77
N ALA A 315 2.54 -27.56 -1.61
CA ALA A 315 2.89 -28.99 -1.43
C ALA A 315 1.94 -29.92 -2.20
N GLY A 316 0.83 -29.38 -2.71
CA GLY A 316 -0.10 -30.06 -3.59
C GLY A 316 -1.14 -30.91 -2.85
N ARG A 317 -1.81 -31.76 -3.62
CA ARG A 317 -2.98 -32.55 -3.21
C ARG A 317 -2.58 -33.79 -2.41
N LEU A 318 -2.09 -33.56 -1.20
CA LEU A 318 -1.72 -34.62 -0.26
C LEU A 318 -2.49 -34.47 1.06
N THR A 319 -2.95 -35.58 1.62
CA THR A 319 -3.59 -35.61 2.94
C THR A 319 -2.64 -35.03 3.98
N THR A 320 -3.08 -33.99 4.68
CA THR A 320 -2.25 -33.14 5.53
C THR A 320 -2.81 -33.07 6.95
N LEU A 321 -1.95 -33.25 7.94
CA LEU A 321 -2.23 -32.96 9.34
C LEU A 321 -1.70 -31.55 9.68
N GLY A 322 -2.60 -30.62 9.97
CA GLY A 322 -2.26 -29.31 10.50
C GLY A 322 -2.15 -29.33 12.02
N LEU A 323 -1.06 -28.76 12.53
CA LEU A 323 -0.77 -28.57 13.96
C LEU A 323 -0.66 -27.07 14.23
N ASP A 324 -1.58 -26.54 15.03
CA ASP A 324 -1.59 -25.17 15.56
C ASP A 324 -1.06 -25.18 16.99
N PRO A 325 0.23 -24.84 17.20
CA PRO A 325 0.91 -25.00 18.49
C PRO A 325 0.30 -24.18 19.63
N GLY A 326 0.51 -24.64 20.86
CA GLY A 326 0.09 -23.93 22.05
C GLY A 326 0.49 -24.64 23.34
N TYR A 327 0.85 -23.87 24.37
CA TYR A 327 1.16 -24.41 25.70
C TYR A 327 -0.11 -24.73 26.50
N ARG A 328 -0.79 -23.69 27.01
CA ARG A 328 -1.91 -23.83 27.96
C ARG A 328 -3.16 -24.42 27.32
N ASN A 329 -3.46 -24.02 26.07
CA ASN A 329 -4.66 -24.45 25.35
C ASN A 329 -4.42 -25.70 24.48
N GLY A 330 -3.25 -26.33 24.63
CA GLY A 330 -2.84 -27.47 23.81
C GLY A 330 -2.49 -27.11 22.36
N VAL A 331 -2.06 -28.13 21.62
CA VAL A 331 -1.84 -28.12 20.18
C VAL A 331 -3.14 -28.55 19.51
N LYS A 332 -3.73 -27.65 18.72
CA LYS A 332 -4.97 -27.91 18.00
C LYS A 332 -4.59 -28.61 16.69
N CYS A 333 -5.26 -29.71 16.39
CA CYS A 333 -4.91 -30.59 15.28
C CYS A 333 -6.10 -30.76 14.34
N ALA A 334 -5.85 -30.72 13.03
CA ALA A 334 -6.85 -30.98 12.01
C ALA A 334 -6.26 -31.81 10.87
N VAL A 335 -6.98 -32.85 10.43
CA VAL A 335 -6.62 -33.64 9.25
C VAL A 335 -7.49 -33.19 8.09
N VAL A 336 -6.87 -32.83 6.97
CA VAL A 336 -7.55 -32.55 5.71
C VAL A 336 -7.14 -33.55 4.63
N ASP A 337 -8.06 -33.92 3.75
CA ASP A 337 -7.78 -34.79 2.60
C ASP A 337 -7.07 -34.06 1.46
N ASP A 338 -6.84 -34.74 0.33
CA ASP A 338 -6.18 -34.21 -0.86
C ASP A 338 -6.95 -33.07 -1.56
N THR A 339 -8.21 -32.83 -1.17
CA THR A 339 -9.05 -31.72 -1.63
C THR A 339 -9.15 -30.59 -0.61
N GLY A 340 -8.54 -30.75 0.57
CA GLY A 340 -8.65 -29.81 1.67
C GLY A 340 -9.92 -29.97 2.50
N LYS A 341 -10.71 -31.03 2.29
CA LYS A 341 -11.88 -31.32 3.13
C LYS A 341 -11.44 -31.79 4.51
N LEU A 342 -12.06 -31.24 5.55
CA LEU A 342 -11.81 -31.63 6.93
C LEU A 342 -12.27 -33.07 7.18
N LEU A 343 -11.39 -33.90 7.74
CA LEU A 343 -11.63 -35.31 8.05
C LEU A 343 -11.77 -35.58 9.55
N ASP A 344 -10.88 -35.02 10.36
CA ASP A 344 -10.85 -35.24 11.82
C ASP A 344 -10.15 -34.07 12.52
N THR A 345 -10.44 -33.88 13.81
CA THR A 345 -9.83 -32.84 14.65
C THR A 345 -9.60 -33.35 16.07
N VAL A 346 -8.53 -32.88 16.72
CA VAL A 346 -8.25 -33.21 18.13
C VAL A 346 -7.41 -32.10 18.77
N ILE A 347 -7.49 -31.98 20.10
CA ILE A 347 -6.54 -31.17 20.88
C ILE A 347 -5.65 -32.11 21.68
N VAL A 348 -4.34 -31.95 21.54
CA VAL A 348 -3.32 -32.71 22.27
C VAL A 348 -2.46 -31.77 23.10
N TYR A 349 -1.76 -32.27 24.12
CA TYR A 349 -1.03 -31.42 25.06
C TYR A 349 0.44 -31.80 25.13
N LEU A 350 1.33 -30.80 25.00
CA LEU A 350 2.78 -31.00 25.01
C LEU A 350 3.31 -31.66 26.29
N HIS A 351 2.66 -31.42 27.44
CA HIS A 351 3.04 -32.06 28.70
C HIS A 351 2.64 -33.54 28.80
N GLN A 352 1.92 -34.09 27.81
CA GLN A 352 1.48 -35.48 27.73
C GLN A 352 2.07 -36.18 26.49
N GLU A 353 3.39 -36.09 26.30
CA GLU A 353 4.09 -36.52 25.07
C GLU A 353 3.67 -37.91 24.56
N ASN A 354 3.63 -38.93 25.43
CA ASN A 354 3.23 -40.29 25.04
C ASN A 354 1.79 -40.36 24.51
N ASN A 355 0.85 -39.64 25.13
CA ASN A 355 -0.55 -39.61 24.71
C ASN A 355 -0.70 -38.84 23.38
N MET A 356 0.05 -37.74 23.24
CA MET A 356 0.11 -36.96 22.00
C MET A 356 0.65 -37.82 20.84
N LEU A 357 1.79 -38.49 21.01
CA LEU A 357 2.38 -39.37 20.00
C LEU A 357 1.42 -40.50 19.59
N ALA A 358 0.79 -41.17 20.56
CA ALA A 358 -0.17 -42.24 20.28
C ALA A 358 -1.39 -41.74 19.51
N THR A 359 -1.95 -40.59 19.91
CA THR A 359 -3.13 -39.98 19.27
C THR A 359 -2.82 -39.54 17.84
N LEU A 360 -1.71 -38.81 17.63
CA LEU A 360 -1.31 -38.35 16.31
C LEU A 360 -0.94 -39.51 15.39
N SER A 361 -0.24 -40.53 15.90
CA SER A 361 0.06 -41.76 15.14
C SER A 361 -1.19 -42.48 14.66
N ARG A 362 -2.26 -42.50 15.48
CA ARG A 362 -3.55 -43.07 15.09
C ARG A 362 -4.16 -42.29 13.93
N LEU A 363 -4.23 -40.96 14.03
CA LEU A 363 -4.79 -40.10 12.98
C LEU A 363 -4.02 -40.25 11.66
N ILE A 364 -2.68 -40.25 11.73
CA ILE A 364 -1.81 -40.41 10.57
C ILE A 364 -2.09 -41.74 9.86
N LYS A 365 -2.17 -42.85 10.60
CA LYS A 365 -2.47 -44.17 10.03
C LYS A 365 -3.89 -44.25 9.46
N GLN A 366 -4.87 -43.74 10.20
CA GLN A 366 -6.29 -43.81 9.85
C GLN A 366 -6.60 -43.08 8.54
N HIS A 367 -6.00 -41.92 8.33
CA HIS A 367 -6.28 -41.07 7.16
C HIS A 367 -5.20 -41.13 6.07
N GLY A 368 -4.13 -41.91 6.28
CA GLY A 368 -3.03 -42.01 5.33
C GLY A 368 -2.29 -40.68 5.11
N VAL A 369 -2.12 -39.90 6.18
CA VAL A 369 -1.46 -38.58 6.15
C VAL A 369 -0.06 -38.69 5.57
N LYS A 370 0.28 -37.75 4.68
CA LYS A 370 1.59 -37.63 4.03
C LYS A 370 2.37 -36.39 4.48
N LEU A 371 1.66 -35.33 4.85
CA LEU A 371 2.27 -34.08 5.27
C LEU A 371 1.83 -33.69 6.69
N ILE A 372 2.76 -33.11 7.46
CA ILE A 372 2.47 -32.45 8.73
C ILE A 372 2.81 -30.95 8.57
N ALA A 373 1.79 -30.10 8.60
CA ALA A 373 1.95 -28.64 8.60
C ALA A 373 1.99 -28.14 10.05
N ILE A 374 2.99 -27.34 10.40
CA ILE A 374 3.20 -26.87 11.78
C ILE A 374 3.20 -25.34 11.78
N GLY A 375 2.29 -24.71 12.52
CA GLY A 375 2.29 -23.25 12.70
C GLY A 375 3.59 -22.75 13.34
N ASN A 376 4.07 -21.58 12.92
CA ASN A 376 5.34 -21.01 13.38
C ASN A 376 5.24 -20.11 14.62
N GLY A 377 4.13 -20.14 15.36
CA GLY A 377 3.92 -19.32 16.55
C GLY A 377 4.41 -19.93 17.85
N THR A 378 3.70 -19.60 18.93
CA THR A 378 4.03 -19.98 20.30
C THR A 378 4.05 -21.50 20.46
N ALA A 379 5.13 -22.06 21.02
CA ALA A 379 5.36 -23.50 21.18
C ALA A 379 5.60 -24.30 19.88
N SER A 380 5.90 -23.61 18.77
CA SER A 380 6.21 -24.25 17.48
C SER A 380 7.44 -25.14 17.54
N ARG A 381 8.49 -24.73 18.26
CA ARG A 381 9.74 -25.50 18.39
C ARG A 381 9.53 -26.84 19.08
N GLU A 382 8.74 -26.87 20.13
CA GLU A 382 8.39 -28.07 20.89
C GLU A 382 7.48 -28.98 20.07
N THR A 383 6.50 -28.40 19.36
CA THR A 383 5.61 -29.16 18.47
C THR A 383 6.39 -29.77 17.29
N ASP A 384 7.36 -29.04 16.74
CA ASP A 384 8.23 -29.50 15.67
C ASP A 384 9.16 -30.65 16.08
N LYS A 385 9.59 -30.66 17.34
CA LYS A 385 10.32 -31.80 17.93
C LYS A 385 9.46 -33.06 17.93
N ILE A 386 8.22 -32.97 18.42
CA ILE A 386 7.27 -34.11 18.46
C ILE A 386 6.92 -34.58 17.04
N ALA A 387 6.67 -33.67 16.10
CA ALA A 387 6.45 -34.02 14.69
C ALA A 387 7.67 -34.75 14.09
N GLY A 388 8.89 -34.36 14.46
CA GLY A 388 10.12 -35.04 14.07
C GLY A 388 10.22 -36.47 14.61
N GLU A 389 9.73 -36.72 15.83
CA GLU A 389 9.63 -38.06 16.39
C GLU A 389 8.65 -38.93 15.62
N LEU A 390 7.45 -38.43 15.31
CA LEU A 390 6.46 -39.12 14.47
C LEU A 390 7.02 -39.50 13.10
N VAL A 391 7.71 -38.57 12.42
CA VAL A 391 8.34 -38.84 11.11
C VAL A 391 9.37 -39.97 11.20
N ARG A 392 10.17 -40.02 12.28
CA ARG A 392 11.15 -41.10 12.48
C ARG A 392 10.49 -42.45 12.76
N GLU A 393 9.54 -42.49 13.69
CA GLU A 393 8.82 -43.72 14.07
C GLU A 393 7.99 -44.29 12.91
N MET A 394 7.48 -43.42 12.04
CA MET A 394 6.60 -43.76 10.93
C MET A 394 7.28 -43.67 9.55
N SER A 395 8.61 -43.81 9.49
CA SER A 395 9.42 -43.63 8.27
C SER A 395 8.91 -44.38 7.03
N LYS A 396 8.28 -45.55 7.19
CA LYS A 396 7.71 -46.35 6.08
C LYS A 396 6.50 -45.70 5.41
N MET A 397 5.86 -44.71 6.03
CA MET A 397 4.68 -44.04 5.47
C MET A 397 5.02 -42.87 4.53
N GLY A 398 6.30 -42.47 4.46
CA GLY A 398 6.74 -41.32 3.66
C GLY A 398 6.17 -40.01 4.18
N LEU A 399 6.17 -39.81 5.51
CA LEU A 399 5.73 -38.55 6.11
C LEU A 399 6.80 -37.47 5.99
N HIS A 400 6.36 -36.27 5.66
CA HIS A 400 7.16 -35.06 5.68
C HIS A 400 6.56 -34.03 6.63
N LYS A 401 7.40 -33.31 7.37
CA LYS A 401 6.98 -32.19 8.22
C LYS A 401 7.49 -30.88 7.65
N ILE A 402 6.66 -29.86 7.69
CA ILE A 402 6.96 -28.52 7.19
C ILE A 402 6.38 -27.49 8.17
N VAL A 403 7.20 -26.51 8.54
CA VAL A 403 6.76 -25.35 9.30
C VAL A 403 6.18 -24.33 8.33
N VAL A 404 4.98 -23.81 8.64
CA VAL A 404 4.26 -22.84 7.84
C VAL A 404 3.92 -21.60 8.66
N SER A 405 3.74 -20.46 7.99
CA SER A 405 3.29 -19.24 8.65
C SER A 405 1.87 -19.42 9.20
N GLU A 406 1.67 -19.12 10.48
CA GLU A 406 0.34 -19.03 11.09
C GLU A 406 -0.27 -17.63 11.00
N ALA A 407 0.41 -16.68 10.33
CA ALA A 407 -0.05 -15.30 10.19
C ALA A 407 -1.51 -15.24 9.69
N GLY A 408 -2.37 -14.56 10.44
CA GLY A 408 -3.80 -14.43 10.13
C GLY A 408 -4.64 -15.68 10.40
N ALA A 409 -4.11 -16.83 10.86
CA ALA A 409 -4.90 -18.03 11.11
C ALA A 409 -5.98 -17.81 12.19
N SER A 410 -5.64 -17.05 13.24
CA SER A 410 -6.58 -16.63 14.28
C SER A 410 -7.63 -15.63 13.78
N ILE A 411 -7.28 -14.79 12.80
CA ILE A 411 -8.25 -13.86 12.17
C ILE A 411 -9.22 -14.64 11.30
N TYR A 412 -8.70 -15.60 10.52
CA TYR A 412 -9.52 -16.52 9.74
C TYR A 412 -10.48 -17.29 10.65
N SER A 413 -10.00 -17.92 11.72
CA SER A 413 -10.82 -18.79 12.57
C SER A 413 -12.02 -18.07 13.20
N ALA A 414 -11.85 -16.79 13.53
CA ALA A 414 -12.90 -15.91 14.06
C ALA A 414 -13.76 -15.23 12.97
N SER A 415 -13.45 -15.42 11.69
CA SER A 415 -14.17 -14.77 10.59
C SER A 415 -15.55 -15.40 10.33
N GLU A 416 -16.46 -14.61 9.77
CA GLU A 416 -17.76 -15.09 9.31
C GLU A 416 -17.61 -16.16 8.21
N LEU A 417 -16.59 -16.03 7.37
CA LEU A 417 -16.29 -17.03 6.34
C LEU A 417 -15.97 -18.40 6.96
N ALA A 418 -15.07 -18.45 7.94
CA ALA A 418 -14.75 -19.70 8.62
C ALA A 418 -15.94 -20.27 9.41
N ALA A 419 -16.78 -19.40 10.00
CA ALA A 419 -18.01 -19.82 10.65
C ALA A 419 -19.02 -20.47 9.69
N ARG A 420 -19.07 -20.00 8.43
CA ARG A 420 -19.89 -20.62 7.37
C ARG A 420 -19.25 -21.91 6.83
N GLU A 421 -17.93 -21.96 6.70
CA GLU A 421 -17.22 -23.18 6.26
C GLU A 421 -17.30 -24.30 7.31
N PHE A 422 -17.26 -23.95 8.61
CA PHE A 422 -17.26 -24.92 9.71
C PHE A 422 -18.18 -24.49 10.87
N PRO A 423 -19.52 -24.56 10.69
CA PRO A 423 -20.48 -24.10 11.70
C PRO A 423 -20.36 -24.84 13.04
N ASP A 424 -20.13 -26.15 12.99
CA ASP A 424 -20.11 -27.03 14.16
C ASP A 424 -18.71 -27.16 14.81
N LEU A 425 -17.68 -26.54 14.20
CA LEU A 425 -16.32 -26.62 14.69
C LEU A 425 -16.00 -25.44 15.62
N ASP A 426 -15.41 -25.75 16.78
CA ASP A 426 -14.91 -24.73 17.71
C ASP A 426 -13.91 -23.79 17.03
N VAL A 427 -13.94 -22.50 17.42
CA VAL A 427 -13.09 -21.45 16.85
C VAL A 427 -11.60 -21.81 16.96
N SER A 428 -11.17 -22.46 18.03
CA SER A 428 -9.76 -22.82 18.23
C SER A 428 -9.25 -23.88 17.24
N LEU A 429 -10.13 -24.76 16.74
CA LEU A 429 -9.75 -25.84 15.81
C LEU A 429 -9.73 -25.37 14.35
N ARG A 430 -10.51 -24.34 13.98
CA ARG A 430 -10.51 -23.76 12.62
C ARG A 430 -9.14 -23.24 12.19
N GLY A 431 -8.34 -22.75 13.14
CA GLY A 431 -6.96 -22.32 12.87
C GLY A 431 -6.07 -23.46 12.36
N ALA A 432 -6.19 -24.66 12.95
CA ALA A 432 -5.45 -25.85 12.52
C ALA A 432 -5.86 -26.31 11.11
N VAL A 433 -7.14 -26.15 10.74
CA VAL A 433 -7.61 -26.41 9.37
C VAL A 433 -6.93 -25.48 8.37
N SER A 434 -6.88 -24.18 8.67
CA SER A 434 -6.18 -23.20 7.85
C SER A 434 -4.68 -23.52 7.73
N ILE A 435 -4.01 -23.92 8.82
CA ILE A 435 -2.60 -24.34 8.78
C ILE A 435 -2.39 -25.54 7.84
N ALA A 436 -3.27 -26.54 7.88
CA ALA A 436 -3.18 -27.70 7.00
C ALA A 436 -3.36 -27.30 5.52
N ARG A 437 -4.40 -26.52 5.21
CA ARG A 437 -4.72 -26.07 3.84
C ARG A 437 -3.67 -25.14 3.25
N ARG A 438 -3.06 -24.28 4.06
CA ARG A 438 -1.95 -23.41 3.62
C ARG A 438 -0.77 -24.19 3.08
N LEU A 439 -0.46 -25.35 3.65
CA LEU A 439 0.63 -26.18 3.12
C LEU A 439 0.27 -26.77 1.75
N GLN A 440 -1.00 -27.14 1.56
CA GLN A 440 -1.48 -27.69 0.29
C GLN A 440 -1.45 -26.62 -0.81
N ASP A 441 -1.98 -25.44 -0.53
CA ASP A 441 -1.91 -24.27 -1.41
C ASP A 441 -1.95 -22.96 -0.61
N PRO A 442 -0.80 -22.27 -0.43
CA PRO A 442 -0.74 -21.02 0.33
C PRO A 442 -1.65 -19.93 -0.25
N LEU A 443 -1.67 -19.78 -1.58
CA LEU A 443 -2.44 -18.75 -2.27
C LEU A 443 -3.94 -18.95 -2.02
N ALA A 444 -4.44 -20.16 -2.25
CA ALA A 444 -5.86 -20.47 -2.14
C ALA A 444 -6.42 -20.31 -0.71
N GLU A 445 -5.58 -20.50 0.31
CA GLU A 445 -5.99 -20.35 1.71
C GLU A 445 -5.79 -18.93 2.24
N LEU A 446 -4.71 -18.23 1.89
CA LEU A 446 -4.42 -16.88 2.40
C LEU A 446 -5.35 -15.81 1.83
N VAL A 447 -5.84 -15.97 0.59
CA VAL A 447 -6.84 -15.05 -0.02
C VAL A 447 -8.18 -15.00 0.72
N LYS A 448 -8.44 -15.96 1.61
CA LYS A 448 -9.63 -15.97 2.48
C LYS A 448 -9.54 -14.97 3.63
N ILE A 449 -8.37 -14.37 3.83
CA ILE A 449 -8.07 -13.45 4.92
C ILE A 449 -7.94 -12.05 4.33
N ASP A 450 -8.41 -11.05 5.08
CA ASP A 450 -8.12 -9.66 4.75
C ASP A 450 -6.60 -9.45 4.69
N PRO A 451 -6.01 -9.02 3.56
CA PRO A 451 -4.56 -8.98 3.38
C PRO A 451 -3.85 -8.15 4.45
N LYS A 452 -4.46 -7.06 4.92
CA LYS A 452 -3.89 -6.22 6.00
C LYS A 452 -3.91 -6.89 7.38
N SER A 453 -4.63 -8.00 7.53
CA SER A 453 -4.68 -8.81 8.75
C SER A 453 -3.71 -9.98 8.72
N ILE A 454 -3.05 -10.23 7.58
CA ILE A 454 -1.92 -11.15 7.50
C ILE A 454 -0.71 -10.41 8.06
N GLY A 455 -0.15 -10.89 9.17
CA GLY A 455 1.04 -10.30 9.78
C GLY A 455 2.26 -10.48 8.88
N VAL A 456 2.66 -9.40 8.18
CA VAL A 456 3.73 -9.40 7.18
C VAL A 456 4.92 -8.51 7.59
N GLY A 457 4.85 -7.83 8.74
CA GLY A 457 6.01 -7.17 9.31
C GLY A 457 5.75 -6.47 10.65
N GLN A 458 6.83 -5.99 11.26
CA GLN A 458 6.75 -5.19 12.49
C GLN A 458 6.15 -3.81 12.19
N TYR A 459 5.42 -3.23 13.14
CA TYR A 459 4.78 -1.92 13.02
C TYR A 459 3.68 -1.81 11.93
N GLN A 460 3.16 -2.94 11.44
CA GLN A 460 2.08 -2.96 10.45
C GLN A 460 0.81 -2.22 10.89
N HIS A 461 0.54 -2.13 12.19
CA HIS A 461 -0.58 -1.35 12.73
C HIS A 461 -0.27 0.14 12.90
N ASP A 462 1.01 0.53 12.81
CA ASP A 462 1.47 1.90 13.03
C ASP A 462 1.58 2.69 11.70
N VAL A 463 1.56 2.01 10.55
CA VAL A 463 1.54 2.64 9.21
C VAL A 463 0.15 3.14 8.81
N ASN A 464 0.07 3.98 7.77
CA ASN A 464 -1.20 4.37 7.16
C ASN A 464 -1.99 3.14 6.67
N GLN A 465 -3.10 2.85 7.36
CA GLN A 465 -3.90 1.65 7.11
C GLN A 465 -4.63 1.64 5.76
N SER A 466 -4.92 2.81 5.19
CA SER A 466 -5.54 2.91 3.87
C SER A 466 -4.54 2.57 2.77
N TRP A 467 -3.32 3.10 2.88
CA TRP A 467 -2.23 2.80 1.94
C TRP A 467 -1.80 1.34 2.04
N LEU A 468 -1.70 0.81 3.26
CA LEU A 468 -1.43 -0.61 3.50
C LEU A 468 -2.46 -1.50 2.82
N ALA A 469 -3.75 -1.26 3.04
CA ALA A 469 -4.83 -2.06 2.44
C ALA A 469 -4.74 -2.04 0.90
N LYS A 470 -4.63 -0.85 0.30
CA LYS A 470 -4.52 -0.70 -1.16
C LYS A 470 -3.31 -1.45 -1.74
N SER A 471 -2.16 -1.35 -1.08
CA SER A 471 -0.92 -2.01 -1.52
C SER A 471 -1.00 -3.54 -1.41
N LEU A 472 -1.48 -4.05 -0.27
CA LEU A 472 -1.58 -5.50 -0.07
C LEU A 472 -2.68 -6.14 -0.94
N ASP A 473 -3.80 -5.43 -1.19
CA ASP A 473 -4.82 -5.88 -2.13
C ASP A 473 -4.26 -5.98 -3.56
N ALA A 474 -3.44 -5.02 -3.98
CA ALA A 474 -2.76 -5.05 -5.28
C ALA A 474 -1.81 -6.26 -5.40
N VAL A 475 -1.03 -6.55 -4.36
CA VAL A 475 -0.16 -7.74 -4.33
C VAL A 475 -0.97 -9.03 -4.46
N VAL A 476 -2.10 -9.14 -3.76
CA VAL A 476 -2.97 -10.32 -3.86
C VAL A 476 -3.52 -10.48 -5.27
N GLU A 477 -3.99 -9.39 -5.89
CA GLU A 477 -4.45 -9.39 -7.28
C GLU A 477 -3.33 -9.85 -8.22
N ASP A 478 -2.12 -9.31 -8.10
CA ASP A 478 -0.98 -9.69 -8.95
C ASP A 478 -0.63 -11.19 -8.79
N CYS A 479 -0.56 -11.68 -7.55
CA CYS A 479 -0.26 -13.09 -7.29
C CYS A 479 -1.32 -14.05 -7.86
N VAL A 480 -2.61 -13.73 -7.65
CA VAL A 480 -3.71 -14.57 -8.13
C VAL A 480 -3.75 -14.62 -9.65
N ASN A 481 -3.58 -13.48 -10.32
CA ASN A 481 -3.63 -13.40 -11.78
C ASN A 481 -2.34 -13.94 -12.44
N ALA A 482 -1.18 -13.88 -11.75
CA ALA A 482 0.04 -14.53 -12.22
C ALA A 482 -0.11 -16.07 -12.22
N VAL A 483 -0.67 -16.65 -11.15
CA VAL A 483 -0.88 -18.10 -11.03
C VAL A 483 -2.05 -18.56 -11.90
N GLY A 484 -3.11 -17.78 -12.01
CA GLY A 484 -4.36 -18.21 -12.63
C GLY A 484 -5.13 -19.20 -11.76
N VAL A 485 -6.41 -19.40 -12.06
CA VAL A 485 -7.33 -20.10 -11.16
C VAL A 485 -8.23 -21.06 -11.92
N ASP A 486 -8.32 -22.32 -11.48
CA ASP A 486 -9.28 -23.27 -12.02
C ASP A 486 -10.70 -22.92 -11.54
N VAL A 487 -11.54 -22.49 -12.48
CA VAL A 487 -12.88 -21.98 -12.18
C VAL A 487 -13.81 -23.04 -11.58
N ASN A 488 -13.53 -24.31 -11.81
CA ASN A 488 -14.35 -25.42 -11.32
C ASN A 488 -14.05 -25.81 -9.88
N THR A 489 -12.88 -25.43 -9.35
CA THR A 489 -12.46 -25.81 -7.98
C THR A 489 -12.26 -24.61 -7.07
N ALA A 490 -12.01 -23.43 -7.63
CA ALA A 490 -11.72 -22.22 -6.87
C ALA A 490 -12.85 -21.82 -5.91
N SER A 491 -12.45 -21.29 -4.75
CA SER A 491 -13.38 -20.68 -3.81
C SER A 491 -13.85 -19.30 -4.30
N ALA A 492 -15.01 -18.84 -3.83
CA ALA A 492 -15.47 -17.48 -4.15
C ALA A 492 -14.45 -16.39 -3.73
N PRO A 493 -13.80 -16.45 -2.55
CA PRO A 493 -12.73 -15.49 -2.20
C PRO A 493 -11.57 -15.45 -3.19
N LEU A 494 -11.14 -16.61 -3.71
CA LEU A 494 -10.07 -16.67 -4.71
C LEU A 494 -10.52 -16.08 -6.05
N LEU A 495 -11.72 -16.44 -6.52
CA LEU A 495 -12.30 -15.90 -7.76
C LEU A 495 -12.49 -14.37 -7.69
N ALA A 496 -12.84 -13.83 -6.52
CA ALA A 496 -13.02 -12.39 -6.34
C ALA A 496 -11.74 -11.57 -6.54
N ARG A 497 -10.57 -12.21 -6.60
CA ARG A 497 -9.25 -11.58 -6.85
C ARG A 497 -8.81 -11.68 -8.31
N ILE A 498 -9.57 -12.34 -9.17
CA ILE A 498 -9.30 -12.40 -10.61
C ILE A 498 -9.65 -11.07 -11.25
N SER A 499 -8.80 -10.63 -12.18
CA SER A 499 -9.00 -9.44 -13.01
C SER A 499 -10.43 -9.37 -13.56
N GLY A 500 -11.10 -8.23 -13.34
CA GLY A 500 -12.46 -7.99 -13.80
C GLY A 500 -13.57 -8.64 -12.96
N LEU A 501 -13.25 -9.50 -11.99
CA LEU A 501 -14.21 -10.10 -11.08
C LEU A 501 -14.31 -9.31 -9.76
N ASN A 502 -15.43 -9.51 -9.07
CA ASN A 502 -15.67 -8.99 -7.73
C ASN A 502 -16.39 -10.06 -6.90
N GLN A 503 -16.66 -9.76 -5.62
CA GLN A 503 -17.30 -10.70 -4.69
C GLN A 503 -18.64 -11.25 -5.21
N THR A 504 -19.47 -10.41 -5.84
CA THR A 504 -20.77 -10.82 -6.38
C THR A 504 -20.62 -11.76 -7.58
N LEU A 505 -19.73 -11.42 -8.52
CA LEU A 505 -19.48 -12.27 -9.70
C LEU A 505 -18.86 -13.61 -9.30
N ALA A 506 -17.93 -13.61 -8.34
CA ALA A 506 -17.34 -14.83 -7.81
C ALA A 506 -18.40 -15.76 -7.20
N GLN A 507 -19.33 -15.22 -6.41
CA GLN A 507 -20.46 -15.98 -5.87
C GLN A 507 -21.37 -16.52 -6.98
N ASN A 508 -21.67 -15.72 -8.00
CA ASN A 508 -22.50 -16.15 -9.13
C ASN A 508 -21.84 -17.29 -9.92
N ILE A 509 -20.51 -17.26 -10.10
CA ILE A 509 -19.76 -18.34 -10.76
C ILE A 509 -19.87 -19.64 -9.96
N VAL A 510 -19.68 -19.57 -8.64
CA VAL A 510 -19.81 -20.75 -7.75
C VAL A 510 -21.24 -21.29 -7.78
N ALA A 511 -22.25 -20.43 -7.59
CA ALA A 511 -23.65 -20.83 -7.66
C ALA A 511 -24.00 -21.47 -9.02
N TYR A 512 -23.53 -20.88 -10.12
CA TYR A 512 -23.77 -21.42 -11.45
C TYR A 512 -23.18 -22.82 -11.61
N ARG A 513 -21.93 -23.08 -11.17
CA ARG A 513 -21.34 -24.43 -11.29
C ARG A 513 -22.01 -25.44 -10.35
N ASP A 514 -22.49 -25.01 -9.20
CA ASP A 514 -23.18 -25.90 -8.25
C ASP A 514 -24.55 -26.32 -8.82
N GLU A 515 -25.25 -25.42 -9.52
CA GLU A 515 -26.55 -25.68 -10.15
C GLU A 515 -26.45 -26.40 -11.51
N ASN A 516 -25.46 -26.05 -12.34
CA ASN A 516 -25.38 -26.46 -13.75
C ASN A 516 -24.23 -27.46 -14.02
N GLY A 517 -23.53 -27.88 -12.98
CA GLY A 517 -22.29 -28.66 -13.06
C GLY A 517 -21.09 -27.86 -13.55
N ALA A 518 -19.95 -28.53 -13.65
CA ALA A 518 -18.69 -27.94 -14.07
C ALA A 518 -18.78 -27.20 -15.42
N PHE A 519 -17.97 -26.15 -15.57
CA PHE A 519 -17.73 -25.49 -16.84
C PHE A 519 -16.88 -26.39 -17.74
N ASP A 520 -17.33 -26.60 -18.97
CA ASP A 520 -16.63 -27.39 -20.00
C ASP A 520 -15.91 -26.52 -21.04
N SER A 521 -16.12 -25.20 -20.98
CA SER A 521 -15.46 -24.21 -21.82
C SER A 521 -15.57 -22.79 -21.22
N ARG A 522 -14.59 -21.92 -21.49
CA ARG A 522 -14.60 -20.51 -21.04
C ARG A 522 -15.83 -19.78 -21.56
N LYS A 523 -16.27 -20.06 -22.80
CA LYS A 523 -17.46 -19.44 -23.40
C LYS A 523 -18.73 -19.66 -22.56
N LYS A 524 -18.82 -20.74 -21.78
CA LYS A 524 -19.95 -21.01 -20.89
C LYS A 524 -20.03 -20.01 -19.73
N LEU A 525 -18.93 -19.32 -19.37
CA LEU A 525 -18.92 -18.25 -18.36
C LEU A 525 -19.84 -17.07 -18.72
N LEU A 526 -20.06 -16.80 -20.01
CA LEU A 526 -21.01 -15.76 -20.46
C LEU A 526 -22.47 -16.07 -20.09
N LYS A 527 -22.78 -17.30 -19.64
CA LYS A 527 -24.10 -17.67 -19.12
C LYS A 527 -24.26 -17.35 -17.63
N VAL A 528 -23.18 -16.97 -16.94
CA VAL A 528 -23.22 -16.62 -15.52
C VAL A 528 -23.92 -15.26 -15.36
N PRO A 529 -24.90 -15.13 -14.44
CA PRO A 529 -25.60 -13.87 -14.23
C PRO A 529 -24.66 -12.70 -13.97
N ARG A 530 -24.88 -11.59 -14.68
CA ARG A 530 -24.11 -10.33 -14.61
C ARG A 530 -22.67 -10.40 -15.13
N LEU A 531 -22.21 -11.54 -15.64
CA LEU A 531 -20.92 -11.67 -16.31
C LEU A 531 -21.08 -11.26 -17.79
N GLY A 532 -20.83 -9.98 -18.07
CA GLY A 532 -20.90 -9.42 -19.44
C GLY A 532 -19.62 -9.61 -20.24
N GLU A 533 -19.65 -9.22 -21.52
CA GLU A 533 -18.53 -9.38 -22.46
C GLU A 533 -17.24 -8.71 -21.97
N LYS A 534 -17.33 -7.49 -21.43
CA LYS A 534 -16.17 -6.76 -20.90
C LYS A 534 -15.55 -7.46 -19.69
N THR A 535 -16.37 -7.95 -18.77
CA THR A 535 -15.91 -8.74 -17.63
C THR A 535 -15.27 -10.05 -18.10
N PHE A 536 -15.87 -10.71 -19.10
CA PHE A 536 -15.33 -11.91 -19.68
C PHE A 536 -13.96 -11.64 -20.32
N GLU A 537 -13.80 -10.57 -21.09
CA GLU A 537 -12.52 -10.15 -21.65
C GLU A 537 -11.46 -9.95 -20.55
N GLN A 538 -11.79 -9.24 -19.47
CA GLN A 538 -10.83 -8.99 -18.40
C GLN A 538 -10.43 -10.25 -17.61
N ALA A 539 -11.31 -11.26 -17.52
CA ALA A 539 -11.13 -12.41 -16.63
C ALA A 539 -10.72 -13.70 -17.35
N ALA A 540 -11.13 -13.90 -18.60
CA ALA A 540 -11.11 -15.22 -19.23
C ALA A 540 -9.71 -15.82 -19.35
N GLY A 541 -8.69 -15.01 -19.63
CA GLY A 541 -7.30 -15.47 -19.71
C GLY A 541 -6.72 -15.96 -18.38
N PHE A 542 -7.29 -15.52 -17.25
CA PHE A 542 -6.85 -15.89 -15.90
C PHE A 542 -7.63 -17.06 -15.31
N LEU A 543 -8.80 -17.36 -15.85
CA LEU A 543 -9.63 -18.50 -15.48
C LEU A 543 -9.25 -19.73 -16.30
N ARG A 544 -8.97 -20.85 -15.65
CA ARG A 544 -8.58 -22.11 -16.27
C ARG A 544 -9.71 -23.14 -16.17
N ILE A 545 -9.80 -24.02 -17.16
CA ILE A 545 -10.70 -25.18 -17.16
C ILE A 545 -9.88 -26.41 -17.50
N ASN A 546 -9.58 -27.21 -16.49
CA ASN A 546 -8.88 -28.48 -16.67
C ASN A 546 -9.86 -29.56 -17.16
N GLY A 547 -9.47 -30.30 -18.20
CA GLY A 547 -10.31 -31.37 -18.78
C GLY A 547 -11.54 -30.88 -19.54
N GLY A 548 -11.57 -29.61 -19.97
CA GLY A 548 -12.64 -29.05 -20.81
C GLY A 548 -12.62 -29.54 -22.26
N LYS A 549 -13.60 -29.09 -23.06
CA LYS A 549 -13.70 -29.40 -24.49
C LYS A 549 -12.66 -28.68 -25.35
N GLU A 550 -12.24 -27.49 -24.91
CA GLU A 550 -11.24 -26.67 -25.58
C GLU A 550 -9.90 -26.79 -24.85
N PRO A 551 -8.87 -27.45 -25.42
CA PRO A 551 -7.58 -27.65 -24.78
C PRO A 551 -6.88 -26.36 -24.34
N LEU A 552 -7.12 -25.25 -25.04
CA LEU A 552 -6.51 -23.95 -24.71
C LEU A 552 -7.07 -23.34 -23.42
N ASP A 553 -8.24 -23.76 -22.96
CA ASP A 553 -8.84 -23.26 -21.71
C ASP A 553 -8.04 -23.66 -20.46
N ALA A 554 -7.12 -24.62 -20.56
CA ALA A 554 -6.19 -24.99 -19.47
C ALA A 554 -4.91 -24.11 -19.46
N SER A 555 -4.66 -23.33 -20.50
CA SER A 555 -3.50 -22.43 -20.64
C SER A 555 -3.87 -20.99 -20.30
N ALA A 556 -2.89 -20.08 -20.26
CA ALA A 556 -3.19 -18.65 -20.15
C ALA A 556 -3.41 -17.94 -21.49
N VAL A 557 -3.47 -18.67 -22.61
CA VAL A 557 -3.82 -18.11 -23.92
C VAL A 557 -5.22 -17.53 -23.83
N HIS A 558 -5.37 -16.23 -24.13
CA HIS A 558 -6.66 -15.57 -24.06
C HIS A 558 -7.59 -16.05 -25.19
N PRO A 559 -8.91 -16.20 -24.99
CA PRO A 559 -9.86 -16.59 -26.03
C PRO A 559 -9.81 -15.75 -27.31
N GLU A 560 -9.40 -14.48 -27.22
CA GLU A 560 -9.22 -13.60 -28.39
C GLU A 560 -8.12 -14.09 -29.36
N ALA A 561 -7.15 -14.84 -28.85
CA ALA A 561 -6.02 -15.40 -29.60
C ALA A 561 -6.25 -16.84 -30.07
N TYR A 562 -7.40 -17.47 -29.78
CA TYR A 562 -7.69 -18.83 -30.26
C TYR A 562 -7.63 -18.98 -31.79
N PRO A 563 -8.10 -18.00 -32.59
CA PRO A 563 -7.95 -18.06 -34.04
C PRO A 563 -6.48 -18.10 -34.50
N VAL A 564 -5.57 -17.49 -33.75
CA VAL A 564 -4.13 -17.51 -34.04
C VAL A 564 -3.57 -18.92 -33.86
N VAL A 565 -3.89 -19.57 -32.74
CA VAL A 565 -3.47 -20.95 -32.49
C VAL A 565 -4.10 -21.91 -33.51
N ALA A 566 -5.36 -21.70 -33.89
CA ALA A 566 -6.00 -22.50 -34.93
C ALA A 566 -5.28 -22.41 -36.28
N LYS A 567 -4.77 -21.22 -36.66
CA LYS A 567 -3.92 -21.04 -37.85
C LYS A 567 -2.59 -21.79 -37.72
N MET A 568 -1.95 -21.76 -36.55
CA MET A 568 -0.71 -22.51 -36.28
C MET A 568 -0.90 -24.01 -36.48
N LEU A 569 -1.98 -24.56 -35.93
CA LEU A 569 -2.34 -25.97 -36.06
C LEU A 569 -2.60 -26.36 -37.51
N ALA A 570 -3.35 -25.52 -38.25
CA ALA A 570 -3.65 -25.75 -39.66
C ALA A 570 -2.40 -25.75 -40.55
N GLN A 571 -1.46 -24.83 -40.31
CA GLN A 571 -0.21 -24.74 -41.09
C GLN A 571 0.72 -25.93 -40.85
N GLN A 572 0.74 -26.45 -39.62
CA GLN A 572 1.56 -27.62 -39.26
C GLN A 572 0.87 -28.95 -39.60
N GLY A 573 -0.45 -28.95 -39.83
CA GLY A 573 -1.23 -30.15 -40.08
C GLY A 573 -1.35 -31.05 -38.86
N ILE A 574 -1.38 -30.48 -37.65
CA ILE A 574 -1.39 -31.20 -36.37
C ILE A 574 -2.59 -30.78 -35.51
N SER A 575 -2.97 -31.64 -34.56
CA SER A 575 -4.00 -31.34 -33.57
C SER A 575 -3.45 -30.59 -32.35
N ALA A 576 -4.31 -29.89 -31.61
CA ALA A 576 -3.93 -29.18 -30.37
C ALA A 576 -3.29 -30.13 -29.33
N ALA A 577 -3.81 -31.36 -29.24
CA ALA A 577 -3.30 -32.39 -28.33
C ALA A 577 -1.85 -32.82 -28.66
N GLU A 578 -1.41 -32.67 -29.92
CA GLU A 578 -0.04 -32.99 -30.32
C GLU A 578 0.94 -31.82 -30.15
N LEU A 579 0.44 -30.58 -30.12
CA LEU A 579 1.25 -29.38 -29.98
C LEU A 579 1.48 -28.99 -28.51
N ILE A 580 0.41 -29.01 -27.71
CA ILE A 580 0.43 -28.56 -26.32
C ILE A 580 1.33 -29.48 -25.48
N GLY A 581 2.29 -28.89 -24.76
CA GLY A 581 3.30 -29.62 -23.98
C GLY A 581 4.46 -30.17 -24.81
N ASN A 582 4.44 -30.02 -26.14
CA ASN A 582 5.47 -30.56 -27.02
C ASN A 582 6.48 -29.50 -27.44
N ARG A 583 7.53 -29.33 -26.62
CA ARG A 583 8.58 -28.32 -26.81
C ARG A 583 9.24 -28.38 -28.19
N GLU A 584 9.48 -29.57 -28.74
CA GLU A 584 10.15 -29.72 -30.04
C GLU A 584 9.26 -29.24 -31.18
N ARG A 585 7.95 -29.52 -31.14
CA ARG A 585 7.00 -29.02 -32.15
C ARG A 585 6.76 -27.53 -32.01
N VAL A 586 6.65 -27.00 -30.80
CA VAL A 586 6.44 -25.55 -30.59
C VAL A 586 7.63 -24.74 -31.13
N LYS A 587 8.87 -25.20 -30.91
CA LYS A 587 10.08 -24.54 -31.44
C LYS A 587 10.17 -24.49 -32.97
N GLN A 588 9.45 -25.37 -33.68
CA GLN A 588 9.40 -25.36 -35.15
C GLN A 588 8.49 -24.25 -35.68
N ILE A 589 7.65 -23.66 -34.83
CA ILE A 589 6.75 -22.58 -35.21
C ILE A 589 7.52 -21.26 -35.21
N LYS A 590 7.59 -20.62 -36.38
CA LYS A 590 8.19 -19.29 -36.52
C LYS A 590 7.19 -18.22 -36.12
N ALA A 591 7.41 -17.59 -34.97
CA ALA A 591 6.48 -16.62 -34.37
C ALA A 591 6.06 -15.47 -35.31
N SER A 592 6.98 -14.97 -36.14
CA SER A 592 6.69 -13.87 -37.09
C SER A 592 5.62 -14.20 -38.12
N ASP A 593 5.38 -15.49 -38.39
CA ASP A 593 4.44 -15.91 -39.43
C ASP A 593 2.98 -15.79 -38.95
N PHE A 594 2.77 -15.53 -37.64
CA PHE A 594 1.45 -15.45 -37.01
C PHE A 594 1.12 -14.08 -36.43
N THR A 595 1.94 -13.07 -36.69
CA THR A 595 1.66 -11.70 -36.28
C THR A 595 0.64 -11.03 -37.20
N ASP A 596 -0.23 -10.20 -36.66
CA ASP A 596 -1.16 -9.34 -37.41
C ASP A 596 -1.27 -7.94 -36.77
N GLU A 597 -2.21 -7.12 -37.23
CA GLU A 597 -2.43 -5.76 -36.71
C GLU A 597 -2.85 -5.74 -35.23
N ARG A 598 -3.42 -6.83 -34.72
CA ARG A 598 -3.89 -6.96 -33.34
C ARG A 598 -2.89 -7.68 -32.44
N PHE A 599 -2.25 -8.74 -32.95
CA PHE A 599 -1.32 -9.59 -32.20
C PHE A 599 0.08 -9.45 -32.75
N GLY A 600 0.92 -8.73 -32.02
CA GLY A 600 2.33 -8.54 -32.34
C GLY A 600 3.20 -9.70 -31.89
N LEU A 601 4.49 -9.59 -32.18
CA LEU A 601 5.49 -10.59 -31.81
C LEU A 601 5.50 -10.95 -30.32
N PRO A 602 5.39 -10.00 -29.36
CA PRO A 602 5.35 -10.32 -27.93
C PRO A 602 4.22 -11.29 -27.57
N THR A 603 2.98 -11.02 -28.02
CA THR A 603 1.84 -11.91 -27.75
C THR A 603 2.05 -13.28 -28.39
N ILE A 604 2.56 -13.37 -29.61
CA ILE A 604 2.82 -14.67 -30.25
C ILE A 604 3.87 -15.48 -29.46
N LEU A 605 4.93 -14.83 -28.97
CA LEU A 605 5.94 -15.50 -28.16
C LEU A 605 5.38 -16.00 -26.82
N ASP A 606 4.50 -15.23 -26.18
CA ASP A 606 3.82 -15.66 -24.96
C ASP A 606 2.90 -16.85 -25.21
N ILE A 607 2.14 -16.83 -26.32
CA ILE A 607 1.30 -17.97 -26.75
C ILE A 607 2.17 -19.22 -26.91
N LEU A 608 3.30 -19.12 -27.62
CA LEU A 608 4.19 -20.27 -27.81
C LEU A 608 4.76 -20.76 -26.48
N SER A 609 5.17 -19.87 -25.58
CA SER A 609 5.63 -20.23 -24.23
C SER A 609 4.54 -20.97 -23.43
N GLU A 610 3.30 -20.51 -23.49
CA GLU A 610 2.15 -21.19 -22.87
C GLU A 610 1.87 -22.54 -23.53
N LEU A 611 2.00 -22.67 -24.85
CA LEU A 611 1.84 -23.96 -25.54
C LEU A 611 2.97 -24.95 -25.19
N GLU A 612 4.20 -24.49 -24.92
CA GLU A 612 5.28 -25.36 -24.43
C GLU A 612 4.96 -25.96 -23.05
N LYS A 613 4.37 -25.15 -22.15
CA LYS A 613 4.03 -25.54 -20.78
C LYS A 613 2.69 -24.89 -20.36
N PRO A 614 1.55 -25.51 -20.72
CA PRO A 614 0.23 -24.91 -20.49
C PRO A 614 -0.03 -24.70 -19.01
N GLY A 615 -0.39 -23.47 -18.64
CA GLY A 615 -0.81 -23.16 -17.28
C GLY A 615 0.31 -23.34 -16.26
N ARG A 616 1.58 -23.13 -16.68
CA ARG A 616 2.75 -23.20 -15.79
C ARG A 616 2.49 -22.40 -14.52
N ASP A 617 2.69 -23.05 -13.37
CA ASP A 617 2.63 -22.38 -12.08
C ASP A 617 3.91 -21.53 -11.88
N PRO A 618 3.82 -20.21 -11.68
CA PRO A 618 4.98 -19.36 -11.47
C PRO A 618 5.70 -19.63 -10.13
N ARG A 619 5.09 -20.39 -9.20
CA ARG A 619 5.62 -20.68 -7.86
C ARG A 619 6.72 -21.75 -7.84
N GLY A 620 7.00 -22.38 -8.98
CA GLY A 620 7.95 -23.50 -9.09
C GLY A 620 7.25 -24.86 -9.07
N ASP A 621 8.01 -25.90 -9.45
CA ASP A 621 7.58 -27.31 -9.44
C ASP A 621 8.00 -28.02 -8.14
#